data_AF-A0A4S2AK94-F1
#
_entry.id   AF-A0A4S2AK94-F1
#
_cell.length_a   1.000
_cell.length_b   1.000
_cell.length_c   1.000
_cell.angle_alpha   90.00
_cell.angle_beta   90.00
_cell.angle_gamma   90.00
#
_symmetry.space_group_name_H-M   'P 1'
#
loop_
_entity.id
_entity.type
_entity.pdbx_description
1 polymer ?
#
loop_
_entity_poly.entity_id
_entity_poly.type
_entity_poly.pdbx_seq_one_letter_code
_entity_poly.pdbx_strand_id
1 'polypeptide(L)'
;MIPDKKTKYCQTCGIPLDIDYNNLGEDVNVEYCDYCLKHGVKGYDFSMDYLIYLWGLFPEEYYKEVGIYYTSLEIREVMSRRLPQIKRWKQKINTAHILYELIIRVQEYINRHLFDDLSLDVLSQTAGISKYHFRRVFKAVCGENIGLYIQRLRLEYIAFKLISTNISVSELLCQINYQNKHTLSRAFKNYFKCTIPEFRKQNSNANPEGMYPVQIVPCIEKVASVRIACLKLEWTEHLNHDFSVLWKQVLRLAENCGLHSCSCKYISLTLDCPLISSEEQTRFMVGITVPKSFDIPNGFSVYEIEAGEYAVFQFKGLYHELNRVYRYIYLDWLPTSGYTLREPYTFETYLNTPEKTPLSELRTDIYIPIMQKN
;
A
#
# COMPACT_ATOMS: atom_id res chain seq x y z
N MET A 1 -17.14 -46.97 -14.52
CA MET A 1 -16.68 -45.66 -14.01
C MET A 1 -15.46 -45.27 -14.81
N ILE A 2 -15.61 -44.32 -15.75
CA ILE A 2 -14.48 -43.76 -16.50
C ILE A 2 -13.79 -42.76 -15.55
N PRO A 3 -12.45 -42.77 -15.40
CA PRO A 3 -11.77 -41.83 -14.53
C PRO A 3 -12.01 -40.41 -15.03
N ASP A 4 -12.33 -39.50 -14.10
CA ASP A 4 -12.52 -38.08 -14.36
C ASP A 4 -11.23 -37.51 -14.98
N LYS A 5 -11.16 -37.46 -16.31
CA LYS A 5 -10.00 -37.00 -17.06
C LYS A 5 -9.91 -35.50 -16.80
N LYS A 6 -8.97 -35.09 -15.96
CA LYS A 6 -8.74 -33.69 -15.59
C LYS A 6 -8.62 -32.85 -16.87
N THR A 7 -9.62 -32.00 -17.14
CA THR A 7 -9.70 -31.26 -18.39
C THR A 7 -8.46 -30.39 -18.58
N LYS A 8 -7.71 -30.58 -19.67
CA LYS A 8 -6.59 -29.73 -20.05
C LYS A 8 -7.10 -28.49 -20.76
N TYR A 9 -6.42 -27.36 -20.56
CA TYR A 9 -6.79 -26.08 -21.15
C TYR A 9 -5.60 -25.46 -21.90
N CYS A 10 -5.89 -24.73 -22.97
CA CYS A 10 -4.94 -23.93 -23.72
C CYS A 10 -4.22 -22.97 -22.78
N GLN A 11 -2.88 -23.02 -22.79
CA GLN A 11 -2.04 -22.24 -21.89
C GLN A 11 -1.95 -20.74 -22.23
N THR A 12 -2.77 -20.27 -23.18
CA THR A 12 -2.89 -18.86 -23.59
C THR A 12 -4.30 -18.32 -23.41
N CYS A 13 -5.34 -19.01 -23.90
CA CYS A 13 -6.71 -18.51 -23.90
C CYS A 13 -7.70 -19.27 -23.00
N GLY A 14 -7.32 -20.41 -22.42
CA GLY A 14 -8.17 -21.17 -21.50
C GLY A 14 -9.29 -21.98 -22.12
N ILE A 15 -9.30 -22.18 -23.44
CA ILE A 15 -10.18 -23.16 -24.11
C ILE A 15 -9.76 -24.60 -23.73
N PRO A 16 -10.69 -25.52 -23.44
CA PRO A 16 -10.41 -26.95 -23.26
C PRO A 16 -9.69 -27.58 -24.47
N LEU A 17 -8.67 -28.40 -24.23
CA LEU A 17 -7.89 -29.09 -25.28
C LEU A 17 -8.30 -30.55 -25.48
N ASP A 18 -9.17 -31.09 -24.62
CA ASP A 18 -9.55 -32.51 -24.65
C ASP A 18 -10.74 -32.82 -25.56
N ILE A 19 -11.08 -31.86 -26.42
CA ILE A 19 -12.15 -31.99 -27.40
C ILE A 19 -11.50 -32.55 -28.65
N ASP A 20 -12.00 -33.70 -29.10
CA ASP A 20 -11.41 -34.45 -30.21
C ASP A 20 -11.69 -33.71 -31.53
N TYR A 21 -10.72 -32.94 -32.01
CA TYR A 21 -10.84 -32.06 -33.18
C TYR A 21 -10.80 -32.81 -34.54
N ASN A 22 -10.84 -34.15 -34.53
CA ASN A 22 -10.73 -35.08 -35.68
C ASN A 22 -9.40 -35.05 -36.46
N ASN A 23 -8.71 -36.20 -36.45
CA ASN A 23 -7.82 -36.73 -37.50
C ASN A 23 -7.07 -35.70 -38.38
N LEU A 24 -6.02 -35.08 -37.85
CA LEU A 24 -4.94 -34.50 -38.66
C LEU A 24 -3.59 -34.92 -38.10
N GLY A 25 -2.75 -35.46 -38.98
CA GLY A 25 -1.46 -36.04 -38.65
C GLY A 25 -0.41 -35.02 -38.21
N GLU A 26 0.53 -35.54 -37.42
CA GLU A 26 1.83 -35.00 -36.99
C GLU A 26 1.85 -33.75 -36.07
N ASP A 27 2.50 -33.94 -34.92
CA ASP A 27 2.79 -32.99 -33.82
C ASP A 27 1.61 -32.17 -33.25
N VAL A 28 0.65 -32.86 -32.62
CA VAL A 28 -0.43 -32.22 -31.84
C VAL A 28 0.15 -31.46 -30.64
N ASN A 29 0.01 -30.13 -30.64
CA ASN A 29 0.42 -29.31 -29.52
C ASN A 29 -0.50 -29.54 -28.30
N VAL A 30 0.01 -30.23 -27.28
CA VAL A 30 -0.76 -30.58 -26.08
C VAL A 30 -0.94 -29.43 -25.07
N GLU A 31 -0.37 -28.26 -25.33
CA GLU A 31 -0.40 -27.10 -24.44
C GLU A 31 -1.18 -25.90 -24.98
N TYR A 32 -1.36 -25.75 -26.30
CA TYR A 32 -1.97 -24.56 -26.91
C TYR A 32 -3.00 -24.96 -27.97
N CYS A 33 -4.10 -24.19 -28.08
CA CYS A 33 -5.04 -24.34 -29.19
C CYS A 33 -4.52 -23.69 -30.48
N ASP A 34 -5.04 -24.14 -31.63
CA ASP A 34 -4.61 -23.71 -32.96
C ASP A 34 -4.75 -22.20 -33.20
N TYR A 35 -5.72 -21.56 -32.54
CA TYR A 35 -5.90 -20.10 -32.60
C TYR A 35 -4.80 -19.32 -31.88
N CYS A 36 -4.27 -19.87 -30.78
CA CYS A 36 -3.24 -19.20 -29.98
C CYS A 36 -1.83 -19.47 -30.50
N LEU A 37 -1.64 -20.54 -31.26
CA LEU A 37 -0.35 -20.93 -31.81
C LEU A 37 -0.52 -21.44 -33.24
N LYS A 38 -0.27 -20.56 -34.21
CA LYS A 38 -0.31 -20.92 -35.64
C LYS A 38 1.13 -21.05 -36.16
N HIS A 39 1.50 -22.24 -36.66
CA HIS A 39 2.86 -22.55 -37.15
C HIS A 39 3.99 -22.19 -36.15
N GLY A 40 3.75 -22.37 -34.85
CA GLY A 40 4.75 -22.07 -33.81
C GLY A 40 4.90 -20.59 -33.43
N VAL A 41 4.11 -19.69 -34.01
CA VAL A 41 4.13 -18.24 -33.71
C VAL A 41 2.85 -17.83 -32.97
N LYS A 42 2.99 -17.07 -31.88
CA LYS A 42 1.85 -16.47 -31.17
C LYS A 42 1.27 -15.34 -32.02
N GLY A 43 0.05 -15.53 -32.54
CA GLY A 43 -0.59 -14.57 -33.42
C GLY A 43 -0.97 -13.25 -32.76
N TYR A 44 -1.26 -13.25 -31.45
CA TYR A 44 -1.74 -12.07 -30.71
C TYR A 44 -1.33 -12.07 -29.22
N ASP A 45 -0.87 -10.93 -28.67
CA ASP A 45 -0.59 -10.71 -27.24
C ASP A 45 -1.69 -9.84 -26.58
N PHE A 46 -2.92 -10.35 -26.56
CA PHE A 46 -4.02 -9.72 -25.83
C PHE A 46 -3.77 -9.70 -24.32
N SER A 47 -4.25 -8.68 -23.60
CA SER A 47 -4.31 -8.67 -22.13
C SER A 47 -5.36 -9.67 -21.61
N MET A 48 -5.28 -10.05 -20.32
CA MET A 48 -6.24 -10.98 -19.73
C MET A 48 -7.65 -10.39 -19.77
N ASP A 49 -7.82 -9.12 -19.38
CA ASP A 49 -9.10 -8.44 -19.37
C ASP A 49 -9.69 -8.30 -20.76
N TYR A 50 -8.87 -8.01 -21.77
CA TYR A 50 -9.33 -7.94 -23.15
C TYR A 50 -9.78 -9.31 -23.66
N LEU A 51 -9.09 -10.38 -23.26
CA LEU A 51 -9.50 -11.73 -23.60
C LEU A 51 -10.83 -12.12 -22.92
N ILE A 52 -11.01 -11.77 -21.65
CA ILE A 52 -12.29 -11.96 -20.93
C ILE A 52 -13.41 -11.16 -21.61
N TYR A 53 -13.12 -9.93 -22.00
CA TYR A 53 -14.04 -9.06 -22.73
C TYR A 53 -14.46 -9.68 -24.07
N LEU A 54 -13.50 -10.14 -24.88
CA LEU A 54 -13.76 -10.81 -26.16
C LEU A 54 -14.64 -12.06 -25.97
N TRP A 55 -14.36 -12.90 -24.98
CA TRP A 55 -15.20 -14.06 -24.69
C TRP A 55 -16.62 -13.68 -24.28
N GLY A 56 -16.79 -12.60 -23.53
CA GLY A 56 -18.11 -12.09 -23.17
C GLY A 56 -18.86 -11.43 -24.34
N LEU A 57 -18.17 -10.90 -25.34
CA LEU A 57 -18.80 -10.38 -26.56
C LEU A 57 -19.32 -11.49 -27.47
N PHE A 58 -18.61 -12.62 -27.53
CA PHE A 58 -18.88 -13.71 -28.47
C PHE A 58 -18.97 -15.08 -27.75
N PRO A 59 -19.93 -15.27 -26.82
CA PRO A 59 -20.11 -16.54 -26.11
C PRO A 59 -20.42 -17.72 -27.05
N GLU A 60 -21.05 -17.46 -28.19
CA GLU A 60 -21.34 -18.44 -29.23
C GLU A 60 -20.08 -19.06 -29.84
N GLU A 61 -18.98 -18.31 -29.94
CA GLU A 61 -17.71 -18.84 -30.42
C GLU A 61 -17.12 -19.84 -29.41
N TYR A 62 -17.29 -19.59 -28.11
CA TYR A 62 -16.92 -20.56 -27.09
C TYR A 62 -17.80 -21.81 -27.13
N TYR A 63 -19.11 -21.66 -27.40
CA TYR A 63 -20.01 -22.80 -27.57
C TYR A 63 -19.62 -23.67 -28.77
N LYS A 64 -19.26 -23.06 -29.91
CA LYS A 64 -18.80 -23.82 -31.09
C LYS A 64 -17.59 -24.69 -30.79
N GLU A 65 -16.66 -24.17 -29.99
CA GLU A 65 -15.44 -24.87 -29.63
C GLU A 65 -15.65 -25.92 -28.54
N VAL A 66 -16.52 -25.64 -27.56
CA VAL A 66 -16.60 -26.41 -26.31
C VAL A 66 -17.86 -27.25 -26.15
N GLY A 67 -18.90 -26.95 -26.92
CA GLY A 67 -20.23 -27.57 -26.80
C GLY A 67 -20.97 -27.20 -25.51
N ILE A 68 -20.43 -26.30 -24.68
CA ILE A 68 -21.06 -25.82 -23.45
C ILE A 68 -21.56 -24.40 -23.68
N TYR A 69 -22.86 -24.20 -23.45
CA TYR A 69 -23.49 -22.90 -23.58
C TYR A 69 -23.27 -22.08 -22.29
N TYR A 70 -22.79 -20.85 -22.47
CA TYR A 70 -22.70 -19.83 -21.41
C TYR A 70 -23.31 -18.53 -21.93
N THR A 71 -23.96 -17.78 -21.06
CA THR A 71 -24.27 -16.38 -21.31
C THR A 71 -22.99 -15.52 -21.27
N SER A 72 -23.05 -14.30 -21.83
CA SER A 72 -21.95 -13.33 -21.77
C SER A 72 -21.44 -13.04 -20.35
N LEU A 73 -22.31 -13.08 -19.33
CA LEU A 73 -21.90 -12.85 -17.95
C LEU A 73 -21.22 -14.09 -17.36
N GLU A 74 -21.81 -15.27 -17.57
CA GLU A 74 -21.27 -16.54 -17.07
C GLU A 74 -19.90 -16.85 -17.67
N ILE A 75 -19.70 -16.64 -18.98
CA ILE A 75 -18.40 -16.91 -19.60
C ILE A 75 -17.32 -15.95 -19.09
N ARG A 76 -17.66 -14.68 -18.83
CA ARG A 76 -16.73 -13.74 -18.21
C ARG A 76 -16.30 -14.23 -16.84
N GLU A 77 -17.26 -14.66 -16.02
CA GLU A 77 -16.97 -15.17 -14.68
C GLU A 77 -16.12 -16.46 -14.71
N VAL A 78 -16.45 -17.39 -15.60
CA VAL A 78 -15.67 -18.61 -15.83
C VAL A 78 -14.24 -18.27 -16.24
N MET A 79 -14.05 -17.36 -17.19
CA MET A 79 -12.73 -16.96 -17.66
C MET A 79 -11.94 -16.19 -16.62
N SER A 80 -12.58 -15.31 -15.83
CA SER A 80 -11.97 -14.59 -14.71
C SER A 80 -11.40 -15.54 -13.65
N ARG A 81 -12.03 -16.70 -13.43
CA ARG A 81 -11.50 -17.73 -12.52
C ARG A 81 -10.44 -18.63 -13.18
N ARG A 82 -10.60 -18.96 -14.46
CA ARG A 82 -9.74 -19.94 -15.17
C ARG A 82 -8.42 -19.34 -15.64
N LEU A 83 -8.45 -18.16 -16.28
CA LEU A 83 -7.27 -17.56 -16.89
C LEU A 83 -6.13 -17.35 -15.88
N PRO A 84 -6.34 -16.88 -14.64
CA PRO A 84 -5.27 -16.75 -13.66
C PRO A 84 -4.52 -18.05 -13.33
N GLN A 85 -5.14 -19.22 -13.52
CA GLN A 85 -4.54 -20.52 -13.21
C GLN A 85 -3.66 -21.08 -14.34
N ILE A 86 -3.72 -20.49 -15.53
CA ILE A 86 -3.01 -20.94 -16.73
C ILE A 86 -1.56 -20.44 -16.72
N LYS A 87 -0.58 -21.25 -17.18
CA LYS A 87 0.87 -20.95 -17.14
C LYS A 87 1.22 -19.52 -17.60
N ARG A 88 0.74 -19.06 -18.77
CA ARG A 88 1.01 -17.70 -19.30
C ARG A 88 0.66 -16.60 -18.29
N TRP A 89 -0.50 -16.74 -17.66
CA TRP A 89 -1.09 -15.73 -16.80
C TRP A 89 -0.62 -15.87 -15.36
N LYS A 90 -0.57 -17.10 -14.86
CA LYS A 90 0.00 -17.44 -13.56
C LYS A 90 1.44 -16.96 -13.45
N GLN A 91 2.26 -17.14 -14.49
CA GLN A 91 3.62 -16.61 -14.53
C GLN A 91 3.62 -15.08 -14.50
N LYS A 92 2.79 -14.40 -15.31
CA LYS A 92 2.70 -12.92 -15.30
C LYS A 92 2.25 -12.39 -13.93
N ILE A 93 1.27 -13.02 -13.28
CA ILE A 93 0.78 -12.65 -11.93
C ILE A 93 1.87 -12.88 -10.88
N ASN A 94 2.53 -14.04 -10.92
CA ASN A 94 3.63 -14.34 -10.00
C ASN A 94 4.78 -13.33 -10.15
N THR A 95 5.17 -13.00 -11.39
CA THR A 95 6.19 -11.98 -11.64
C THR A 95 5.75 -10.61 -11.13
N ALA A 96 4.50 -10.21 -11.35
CA ALA A 96 3.98 -8.93 -10.84
C ALA A 96 4.00 -8.86 -9.32
N HIS A 97 3.61 -9.94 -8.64
CA HIS A 97 3.64 -10.04 -7.19
C HIS A 97 5.08 -9.95 -6.65
N ILE A 98 6.02 -10.70 -7.22
CA ILE A 98 7.44 -10.64 -6.84
C ILE A 98 8.00 -9.23 -7.06
N LEU A 99 7.70 -8.60 -8.20
CA LEU A 99 8.14 -7.24 -8.50
C LEU A 99 7.57 -6.23 -7.50
N TYR A 100 6.30 -6.37 -7.11
CA TYR A 100 5.68 -5.54 -6.08
C TYR A 100 6.41 -5.70 -4.74
N GLU A 101 6.66 -6.92 -4.28
CA GLU A 101 7.41 -7.18 -3.04
C GLU A 101 8.83 -6.61 -3.06
N LEU A 102 9.50 -6.62 -4.22
CA LEU A 102 10.81 -5.99 -4.38
C LEU A 102 10.72 -4.47 -4.21
N ILE A 103 9.70 -3.83 -4.78
CA ILE A 103 9.49 -2.38 -4.61
C ILE A 103 9.17 -2.04 -3.15
N ILE A 104 8.34 -2.83 -2.47
CA ILE A 104 8.01 -2.62 -1.05
C ILE A 104 9.28 -2.66 -0.19
N ARG A 105 10.15 -3.65 -0.40
CA ARG A 105 11.46 -3.73 0.28
C ARG A 105 12.34 -2.50 0.02
N VAL A 106 12.38 -2.02 -1.23
CA VAL A 106 13.13 -0.80 -1.55
C VAL A 106 12.53 0.43 -0.88
N GLN A 107 11.21 0.54 -0.77
CA GLN A 107 10.57 1.64 -0.04
C GLN A 107 10.89 1.60 1.45
N GLU A 108 10.87 0.41 2.07
CA GLU A 108 11.29 0.24 3.47
C GLU A 108 12.74 0.67 3.67
N TYR A 109 13.62 0.33 2.73
CA TYR A 109 15.00 0.80 2.72
C TYR A 109 15.07 2.33 2.63
N ILE A 110 14.39 2.96 1.67
CA ILE A 110 14.33 4.42 1.51
C ILE A 110 13.83 5.09 2.79
N ASN A 111 12.81 4.53 3.42
CA ASN A 111 12.20 5.01 4.65
C ASN A 111 13.19 5.04 5.83
N ARG A 112 14.04 4.00 5.96
CA ARG A 112 15.08 3.91 7.00
C ARG A 112 16.33 4.72 6.68
N HIS A 113 16.61 4.94 5.40
CA HIS A 113 17.83 5.53 4.87
C HIS A 113 17.57 6.83 4.10
N LEU A 114 16.53 7.59 4.49
CA LEU A 114 15.97 8.68 3.67
C LEU A 114 17.00 9.73 3.28
N PHE A 115 18.00 9.98 4.13
CA PHE A 115 19.05 10.97 3.90
C PHE A 115 20.42 10.36 3.51
N ASP A 116 20.47 9.05 3.27
CA ASP A 116 21.69 8.38 2.79
C ASP A 116 21.84 8.53 1.26
N ASP A 117 22.87 7.91 0.68
CA ASP A 117 23.00 7.77 -0.76
C ASP A 117 21.95 6.78 -1.31
N LEU A 118 20.93 7.33 -1.96
CA LEU A 118 19.84 6.60 -2.60
C LEU A 118 19.97 6.65 -4.13
N SER A 119 21.20 6.49 -4.63
CA SER A 119 21.46 6.41 -6.07
C SER A 119 20.70 5.25 -6.72
N LEU A 120 20.42 5.39 -8.02
CA LEU A 120 19.70 4.36 -8.77
C LEU A 120 20.44 3.02 -8.77
N ASP A 121 21.78 3.06 -8.71
CA ASP A 121 22.65 1.91 -8.53
C ASP A 121 22.30 1.13 -7.26
N VAL A 122 22.40 1.81 -6.10
CA VAL A 122 22.13 1.23 -4.77
C VAL A 122 20.75 0.60 -4.74
N LEU A 123 19.71 1.35 -5.14
CA LEU A 123 18.33 0.88 -5.06
C LEU A 123 18.04 -0.29 -6.01
N SER A 124 18.62 -0.27 -7.21
CA SER A 124 18.46 -1.38 -8.17
C SER A 124 19.14 -2.67 -7.68
N GLN A 125 20.28 -2.53 -6.99
CA GLN A 125 20.99 -3.65 -6.38
C GLN A 125 20.20 -4.22 -5.19
N THR A 126 19.61 -3.36 -4.35
CA THR A 126 18.69 -3.78 -3.28
C THR A 126 17.50 -4.57 -3.83
N ALA A 127 16.99 -4.19 -5.01
CA ALA A 127 15.90 -4.90 -5.70
C ALA A 127 16.35 -6.13 -6.50
N GLY A 128 17.66 -6.34 -6.71
CA GLY A 128 18.17 -7.44 -7.54
C GLY A 128 17.77 -7.39 -9.02
N ILE A 129 17.43 -6.22 -9.56
CA ILE A 129 16.99 -6.04 -10.96
C ILE A 129 17.72 -4.88 -11.65
N SER A 130 17.76 -4.88 -12.97
CA SER A 130 18.46 -3.82 -13.73
C SER A 130 17.86 -2.44 -13.48
N LYS A 131 18.69 -1.38 -13.51
CA LYS A 131 18.28 0.02 -13.31
C LYS A 131 17.08 0.45 -14.17
N TYR A 132 17.08 0.05 -15.45
CA TYR A 132 16.01 0.39 -16.39
C TYR A 132 14.71 -0.34 -16.06
N HIS A 133 14.79 -1.60 -15.65
CA HIS A 133 13.61 -2.34 -15.24
C HIS A 133 13.07 -1.79 -13.91
N PHE A 134 13.95 -1.58 -12.92
CA PHE A 134 13.61 -0.99 -11.63
C PHE A 134 12.89 0.34 -11.78
N ARG A 135 13.40 1.27 -12.57
CA ARG A 135 12.76 2.58 -12.78
C ARG A 135 11.34 2.46 -13.34
N ARG A 136 11.11 1.52 -14.27
CA ARG A 136 9.77 1.28 -14.84
C ARG A 136 8.83 0.65 -13.82
N VAL A 137 9.30 -0.37 -13.11
CA VAL A 137 8.50 -1.09 -12.11
C VAL A 137 8.16 -0.18 -10.93
N PHE A 138 9.14 0.58 -10.41
CA PHE A 138 8.91 1.53 -9.33
C PHE A 138 7.85 2.56 -9.72
N LYS A 139 7.92 3.14 -10.92
CA LYS A 139 6.89 4.08 -11.39
C LYS A 139 5.52 3.44 -11.52
N ALA A 140 5.46 2.20 -11.99
CA ALA A 140 4.18 1.47 -12.13
C ALA A 140 3.54 1.14 -10.78
N VAL A 141 4.35 0.84 -9.75
CA VAL A 141 3.87 0.48 -8.41
C VAL A 141 3.55 1.72 -7.57
N CYS A 142 4.43 2.73 -7.59
CA CYS A 142 4.33 3.91 -6.71
C CYS A 142 3.60 5.10 -7.36
N GLY A 143 3.23 5.01 -8.63
CA GLY A 143 2.63 6.12 -9.39
C GLY A 143 3.62 7.22 -9.83
N GLU A 144 4.78 7.34 -9.17
CA GLU A 144 5.74 8.42 -9.43
C GLU A 144 7.18 7.93 -9.71
N ASN A 145 8.02 8.83 -10.23
CA ASN A 145 9.42 8.51 -10.46
C ASN A 145 10.19 8.44 -9.14
N ILE A 146 11.09 7.45 -9.00
CA ILE A 146 11.91 7.25 -7.80
C ILE A 146 12.62 8.52 -7.28
N GLY A 147 13.16 9.36 -8.17
CA GLY A 147 13.83 10.59 -7.75
C GLY A 147 12.85 11.62 -7.16
N LEU A 148 11.65 11.72 -7.74
CA LEU A 148 10.58 12.57 -7.23
C LEU A 148 10.03 12.04 -5.91
N TYR A 149 9.85 10.72 -5.80
CA TYR A 149 9.43 10.04 -4.56
C TYR A 149 10.38 10.38 -3.40
N ILE A 150 11.69 10.15 -3.58
CA ILE A 150 12.68 10.43 -2.54
C ILE A 150 12.72 11.92 -2.20
N GLN A 151 12.67 12.80 -3.22
CA GLN A 151 12.67 14.24 -3.00
C GLN A 151 11.45 14.70 -2.21
N ARG A 152 10.26 14.17 -2.54
CA ARG A 152 9.02 14.42 -1.82
C ARG A 152 9.15 14.04 -0.35
N LEU A 153 9.50 12.78 -0.07
CA LEU A 153 9.65 12.29 1.30
C LEU A 153 10.65 13.11 2.12
N ARG A 154 11.78 13.49 1.52
CA ARG A 154 12.77 14.39 2.16
C ARG A 154 12.17 15.75 2.51
N LEU A 155 11.44 16.37 1.58
CA LEU A 155 10.85 17.69 1.79
C LEU A 155 9.69 17.65 2.80
N GLU A 156 8.88 16.60 2.79
CA GLU A 156 7.80 16.39 3.76
C GLU A 156 8.33 16.14 5.17
N TYR A 157 9.41 15.33 5.31
CA TYR A 157 10.11 15.18 6.59
C TYR A 157 10.67 16.51 7.11
N ILE A 158 11.26 17.31 6.22
CA ILE A 158 11.78 18.64 6.56
C ILE A 158 10.65 19.55 7.03
N ALA A 159 9.55 19.63 6.27
CA ALA A 159 8.35 20.38 6.67
C ALA A 159 7.86 19.95 8.05
N PHE A 160 7.86 18.64 8.32
CA PHE A 160 7.44 18.10 9.61
C PHE A 160 8.33 18.58 10.76
N LYS A 161 9.65 18.51 10.60
CA LYS A 161 10.59 19.03 11.60
C LYS A 161 10.46 20.53 11.80
N LEU A 162 10.14 21.29 10.75
CA LEU A 162 9.98 22.75 10.81
C LEU A 162 8.74 23.19 11.61
N ILE A 163 7.69 22.36 11.69
CA ILE A 163 6.44 22.70 12.39
C ILE A 163 6.34 22.05 13.78
N SER A 164 6.95 20.87 13.96
CA SER A 164 6.91 20.14 15.23
C SER A 164 8.04 20.52 16.20
N THR A 165 9.05 21.27 15.74
CA THR A 165 10.21 21.65 16.55
C THR A 165 10.67 23.08 16.27
N ASN A 166 11.49 23.62 17.17
CA ASN A 166 12.14 24.93 17.00
C ASN A 166 13.51 24.85 16.31
N ILE A 167 13.84 23.73 15.65
CA ILE A 167 15.14 23.52 15.01
C ILE A 167 15.46 24.66 14.03
N SER A 168 16.70 25.15 13.99
CA SER A 168 17.12 26.12 12.98
C SER A 168 17.33 25.45 11.61
N VAL A 169 17.27 26.22 10.52
CA VAL A 169 17.58 25.69 9.18
C VAL A 169 19.02 25.17 9.09
N SER A 170 19.94 25.81 9.83
CA SER A 170 21.34 25.41 9.87
C SER A 170 21.53 24.06 10.60
N GLU A 171 20.89 23.87 11.75
CA GLU A 171 20.93 22.59 12.48
C GLU A 171 20.26 21.47 11.68
N LEU A 172 19.14 21.77 11.02
CA LEU A 172 18.46 20.79 10.18
C LEU A 172 19.37 20.33 9.04
N LEU A 173 20.10 21.24 8.39
CA LEU A 173 21.09 20.91 7.34
C LEU A 173 22.24 20.03 7.86
N CYS A 174 22.58 20.09 9.15
CA CYS A 174 23.56 19.17 9.72
C CYS A 174 23.00 17.75 9.89
N GLN A 175 21.69 17.60 10.04
CA GLN A 175 21.01 16.31 10.23
C GLN A 175 20.58 15.66 8.91
N ILE A 176 20.47 16.44 7.83
CA ILE A 176 20.04 15.95 6.52
C ILE A 176 21.19 16.12 5.52
N ASN A 177 21.40 15.14 4.64
CA ASN A 177 22.49 15.18 3.66
C ASN A 177 22.17 16.09 2.44
N TYR A 178 21.78 17.34 2.69
CA TYR A 178 21.60 18.37 1.65
C TYR A 178 22.86 19.21 1.53
N GLN A 179 23.34 19.40 0.29
CA GLN A 179 24.63 20.06 0.07
C GLN A 179 24.73 21.50 0.58
N ASN A 180 23.65 22.29 0.51
CA ASN A 180 23.63 23.66 1.05
C ASN A 180 22.21 24.22 1.22
N LYS A 181 22.12 25.35 1.93
CA LYS A 181 20.88 26.10 2.22
C LYS A 181 20.14 26.59 0.99
N HIS A 182 20.84 27.01 -0.07
CA HIS A 182 20.21 27.51 -1.29
C HIS A 182 19.47 26.39 -2.03
N THR A 183 20.08 25.22 -2.17
CA THR A 183 19.47 24.04 -2.80
C THR A 183 18.23 23.60 -2.04
N LEU A 184 18.30 23.53 -0.71
CA LEU A 184 17.14 23.22 0.13
C LEU A 184 16.03 24.25 -0.04
N SER A 185 16.35 25.54 0.07
CA SER A 185 15.34 26.60 0.02
C SER A 185 14.63 26.66 -1.33
N ARG A 186 15.35 26.41 -2.43
CA ARG A 186 14.78 26.33 -3.78
C ARG A 186 13.89 25.11 -3.94
N ALA A 187 14.35 23.94 -3.51
CA ALA A 187 13.56 22.71 -3.58
C ALA A 187 12.28 22.80 -2.75
N PHE A 188 12.38 23.31 -1.52
CA PHE A 188 11.25 23.53 -0.63
C PHE A 188 10.22 24.50 -1.22
N LYS A 189 10.67 25.65 -1.72
CA LYS A 189 9.79 26.64 -2.37
C LYS A 189 9.11 26.09 -3.62
N ASN A 190 9.81 25.28 -4.41
CA ASN A 190 9.21 24.66 -5.60
C ASN A 190 8.12 23.66 -5.24
N TYR A 191 8.28 22.91 -4.15
CA TYR A 191 7.32 21.91 -3.69
C TYR A 191 6.13 22.54 -2.97
N PHE A 192 6.36 23.24 -1.85
CA PHE A 192 5.31 23.82 -1.00
C PHE A 192 4.78 25.18 -1.48
N LYS A 193 5.31 25.72 -2.58
CA LYS A 193 4.96 27.04 -3.16
C LYS A 193 5.16 28.23 -2.21
N CYS A 194 5.85 28.04 -1.08
CA CYS A 194 6.21 29.06 -0.11
C CYS A 194 7.62 28.84 0.43
N THR A 195 8.22 29.88 1.00
CA THR A 195 9.54 29.80 1.65
C THR A 195 9.45 29.14 3.03
N ILE A 196 10.58 28.63 3.54
CA ILE A 196 10.64 28.01 4.88
C ILE A 196 10.10 28.94 6.00
N PRO A 197 10.46 30.24 6.06
CA PRO A 197 9.90 31.14 7.07
C PRO A 197 8.40 31.34 6.93
N GLU A 198 7.88 31.46 5.70
CA GLU A 198 6.44 31.57 5.43
C GLU A 198 5.71 30.29 5.86
N PHE A 199 6.25 29.12 5.53
CA PHE A 199 5.70 27.83 5.93
C PHE A 199 5.61 27.69 7.45
N ARG A 200 6.66 28.09 8.17
CA ARG A 200 6.63 28.16 9.64
C ARG A 200 5.56 29.10 10.14
N LYS A 201 5.44 30.30 9.56
CA LYS A 201 4.43 31.28 10.00
C LYS A 201 2.99 30.80 9.76
N GLN A 202 2.74 30.12 8.64
CA GLN A 202 1.43 29.55 8.31
C GLN A 202 1.02 28.41 9.25
N ASN A 203 2.02 27.66 9.75
CA ASN A 203 1.80 26.47 10.58
C ASN A 203 2.14 26.70 12.06
N SER A 204 2.74 27.83 12.42
CA SER A 204 2.91 28.27 13.81
C SER A 204 1.54 28.48 14.43
N ASN A 205 1.40 28.19 15.72
CA ASN A 205 0.20 28.18 16.57
C ASN A 205 -0.76 29.39 16.42
N ALA A 206 -1.33 29.55 15.23
CA ALA A 206 -2.52 30.32 14.97
C ALA A 206 -3.65 29.34 15.15
N ASN A 207 -4.27 29.43 16.33
CA ASN A 207 -5.59 28.90 16.62
C ASN A 207 -6.49 29.29 15.42
N PRO A 208 -6.93 28.36 14.56
CA PRO A 208 -7.88 28.72 13.53
C PRO A 208 -9.14 29.14 14.28
N GLU A 209 -9.48 30.43 14.16
CA GLU A 209 -10.63 31.04 14.83
C GLU A 209 -11.85 30.11 14.75
N GLY A 210 -12.32 29.64 15.91
CA GLY A 210 -13.65 29.02 16.05
C GLY A 210 -13.75 27.51 16.29
N MET A 211 -12.66 26.75 16.47
CA MET A 211 -12.76 25.34 16.91
C MET A 211 -12.39 25.18 18.39
N TYR A 212 -13.25 24.50 19.17
CA TYR A 212 -12.97 24.16 20.57
C TYR A 212 -11.60 23.46 20.68
N PRO A 213 -10.74 23.86 21.64
CA PRO A 213 -9.42 23.27 21.77
C PRO A 213 -9.57 21.79 22.12
N VAL A 214 -9.06 20.91 21.25
CA VAL A 214 -8.87 19.50 21.60
C VAL A 214 -7.76 19.44 22.62
N GLN A 215 -8.10 19.17 23.88
CA GLN A 215 -7.14 18.97 24.96
C GLN A 215 -7.30 17.54 25.46
N ILE A 216 -6.61 16.61 24.78
CA ILE A 216 -6.59 15.20 25.15
C ILE A 216 -5.29 14.96 25.91
N VAL A 217 -5.39 14.53 27.17
CA VAL A 217 -4.22 14.13 27.94
C VAL A 217 -3.84 12.70 27.53
N PRO A 218 -2.61 12.45 27.03
CA PRO A 218 -2.22 11.11 26.66
C PRO A 218 -1.90 10.26 27.88
N CYS A 219 -2.12 8.96 27.76
CA CYS A 219 -1.55 7.95 28.64
C CYS A 219 -0.17 7.56 28.12
N ILE A 220 0.84 7.46 28.99
CA ILE A 220 2.16 6.96 28.59
C ILE A 220 2.20 5.46 28.85
N GLU A 221 2.38 4.69 27.78
CA GLU A 221 2.32 3.22 27.83
C GLU A 221 3.58 2.57 27.26
N LYS A 222 3.97 1.44 27.86
CA LYS A 222 5.00 0.55 27.30
C LYS A 222 4.32 -0.49 26.43
N VAL A 223 4.50 -0.37 25.13
CA VAL A 223 3.95 -1.28 24.14
C VAL A 223 5.00 -2.35 23.81
N ALA A 224 4.61 -3.61 23.91
CA ALA A 224 5.44 -4.73 23.45
C ALA A 224 5.51 -4.75 21.93
N SER A 225 6.49 -5.46 21.36
CA SER A 225 6.54 -5.59 19.90
C SER A 225 5.33 -6.38 19.38
N VAL A 226 4.70 -5.86 18.34
CA VAL A 226 3.46 -6.40 17.77
C VAL A 226 3.67 -6.72 16.29
N ARG A 227 3.36 -7.97 15.91
CA ARG A 227 3.36 -8.42 14.52
C ARG A 227 2.01 -8.18 13.87
N ILE A 228 2.02 -7.66 12.64
CA ILE A 228 0.83 -7.26 11.88
C ILE A 228 0.85 -7.93 10.52
N ALA A 229 -0.28 -8.48 10.09
CA ALA A 229 -0.55 -8.81 8.70
C ALA A 229 -1.22 -7.59 8.04
N CYS A 230 -0.55 -6.96 7.08
CA CYS A 230 -0.98 -5.67 6.54
C CYS A 230 -0.97 -5.60 5.01
N LEU A 231 -1.77 -4.67 4.51
CA LEU A 231 -1.80 -4.21 3.13
C LEU A 231 -1.36 -2.75 3.10
N LYS A 232 -0.63 -2.37 2.06
CA LYS A 232 -0.05 -1.03 1.92
C LYS A 232 -0.73 -0.28 0.78
N LEU A 233 -1.16 0.96 1.04
CA LEU A 233 -1.54 1.91 0.00
C LEU A 233 -0.47 3.00 -0.11
N GLU A 234 0.06 3.18 -1.31
CA GLU A 234 1.15 4.14 -1.59
C GLU A 234 0.65 5.41 -2.27
N TRP A 235 -0.39 5.27 -3.08
CA TRP A 235 -0.94 6.34 -3.89
C TRP A 235 -2.36 5.94 -4.30
N THR A 236 -3.24 6.93 -4.37
CA THR A 236 -4.63 6.74 -4.77
C THR A 236 -5.24 8.03 -5.29
N GLU A 237 -6.07 7.92 -6.33
CA GLU A 237 -6.93 9.04 -6.78
C GLU A 237 -8.23 9.11 -5.97
N HIS A 238 -8.56 8.04 -5.23
CA HIS A 238 -9.85 7.84 -4.55
C HIS A 238 -9.64 7.25 -3.15
N LEU A 239 -9.01 8.01 -2.28
CA LEU A 239 -8.60 7.59 -0.93
C LEU A 239 -9.69 6.82 -0.17
N ASN A 240 -10.89 7.37 -0.06
CA ASN A 240 -11.99 6.74 0.69
C ASN A 240 -12.40 5.37 0.10
N HIS A 241 -12.39 5.24 -1.22
CA HIS A 241 -12.75 3.98 -1.89
C HIS A 241 -11.69 2.92 -1.64
N ASP A 242 -10.43 3.24 -1.93
CA ASP A 242 -9.32 2.29 -1.82
C ASP A 242 -9.08 1.89 -0.36
N PHE A 243 -9.17 2.85 0.57
CA PHE A 243 -9.13 2.59 2.01
C PHE A 243 -10.21 1.59 2.43
N SER A 244 -11.46 1.78 1.96
CA SER A 244 -12.56 0.85 2.23
C SER A 244 -12.32 -0.55 1.65
N VAL A 245 -11.76 -0.63 0.43
CA VAL A 245 -11.43 -1.92 -0.22
C VAL A 245 -10.39 -2.69 0.60
N LEU A 246 -9.32 -2.03 1.07
CA LEU A 246 -8.29 -2.65 1.89
C LEU A 246 -8.85 -3.14 3.22
N TRP A 247 -9.67 -2.35 3.92
CA TRP A 247 -10.32 -2.79 5.16
C TRP A 247 -11.22 -4.01 4.95
N LYS A 248 -11.98 -4.06 3.86
CA LYS A 248 -12.79 -5.25 3.51
C LYS A 248 -11.92 -6.50 3.28
N GLN A 249 -10.69 -6.34 2.79
CA GLN A 249 -9.75 -7.46 2.66
C GLN A 249 -9.19 -7.90 4.01
N VAL A 250 -8.83 -6.96 4.89
CA VAL A 250 -8.37 -7.25 6.26
C VAL A 250 -9.48 -7.95 7.08
N LEU A 251 -10.72 -7.48 6.99
CA LEU A 251 -11.87 -8.10 7.67
C LEU A 251 -12.12 -9.53 7.17
N ARG A 252 -12.08 -9.76 5.85
CA ARG A 252 -12.19 -11.11 5.27
C ARG A 252 -11.06 -12.04 5.68
N LEU A 253 -9.84 -11.51 5.79
CA LEU A 253 -8.70 -12.28 6.33
C LEU A 253 -9.00 -12.71 7.76
N ALA A 254 -9.49 -11.79 8.60
CA ALA A 254 -9.81 -12.08 9.99
C ALA A 254 -10.90 -13.15 10.11
N GLU A 255 -11.95 -13.08 9.28
CA GLU A 255 -13.02 -14.07 9.19
C GLU A 255 -12.52 -15.45 8.77
N ASN A 256 -11.79 -15.52 7.65
CA ASN A 256 -11.33 -16.80 7.09
C ASN A 256 -10.31 -17.50 8.00
N CYS A 257 -9.54 -16.75 8.77
CA CYS A 257 -8.49 -17.26 9.64
C CYS A 257 -8.89 -17.34 11.13
N GLY A 258 -10.15 -17.02 11.46
CA GLY A 258 -10.65 -17.08 12.84
C GLY A 258 -9.96 -16.11 13.80
N LEU A 259 -9.47 -14.97 13.32
CA LEU A 259 -8.79 -13.93 14.11
C LEU A 259 -9.77 -13.04 14.90
N HIS A 260 -10.85 -13.63 15.42
CA HIS A 260 -11.92 -12.93 16.13
C HIS A 260 -11.72 -12.81 17.65
N SER A 261 -10.58 -13.30 18.17
CA SER A 261 -10.30 -13.23 19.60
C SER A 261 -10.13 -11.78 20.06
N CYS A 262 -10.52 -11.49 21.31
CA CYS A 262 -10.43 -10.15 21.92
C CYS A 262 -9.01 -9.56 21.97
N SER A 263 -7.98 -10.31 21.59
CA SER A 263 -6.59 -9.85 21.51
C SER A 263 -6.20 -9.25 20.16
N CYS A 264 -6.97 -9.51 19.09
CA CYS A 264 -6.65 -8.99 17.77
C CYS A 264 -7.05 -7.51 17.68
N LYS A 265 -6.09 -6.65 17.33
CA LYS A 265 -6.30 -5.23 17.10
C LYS A 265 -6.26 -4.94 15.61
N TYR A 266 -7.23 -4.16 15.14
CA TYR A 266 -7.20 -3.59 13.78
C TYR A 266 -6.36 -2.32 13.82
N ILE A 267 -5.37 -2.25 12.94
CA ILE A 267 -4.35 -1.19 12.96
C ILE A 267 -4.32 -0.47 11.63
N SER A 268 -4.26 0.86 11.67
CA SER A 268 -3.80 1.71 10.57
C SER A 268 -2.47 2.33 10.96
N LEU A 269 -1.47 2.27 10.09
CA LEU A 269 -0.19 2.97 10.25
C LEU A 269 -0.08 4.04 9.18
N THR A 270 0.14 5.27 9.58
CA THR A 270 0.41 6.37 8.65
C THR A 270 1.92 6.56 8.55
N LEU A 271 2.44 6.45 7.33
CA LEU A 271 3.88 6.58 7.07
C LEU A 271 4.32 8.03 6.81
N ASP A 272 3.36 8.93 6.71
CA ASP A 272 3.52 10.33 6.39
C ASP A 272 2.82 11.22 7.42
N CYS A 273 3.04 12.54 7.36
CA CYS A 273 2.37 13.47 8.26
C CYS A 273 1.09 14.01 7.59
N PRO A 274 -0.12 13.73 8.12
CA PRO A 274 -1.39 14.20 7.55
C PRO A 274 -1.52 15.73 7.45
N LEU A 275 -0.70 16.47 8.20
CA LEU A 275 -0.67 17.93 8.17
C LEU A 275 0.11 18.51 6.98
N ILE A 276 0.85 17.66 6.26
CA ILE A 276 1.85 18.08 5.26
C ILE A 276 1.60 17.39 3.92
N SER A 277 1.42 16.07 3.95
CA SER A 277 1.23 15.26 2.75
C SER A 277 -0.19 15.41 2.24
N SER A 278 -0.38 15.44 0.92
CA SER A 278 -1.72 15.50 0.34
C SER A 278 -2.45 14.16 0.53
N GLU A 279 -3.78 14.18 0.48
CA GLU A 279 -4.58 12.95 0.63
C GLU A 279 -4.22 11.89 -0.41
N GLU A 280 -3.92 12.28 -1.65
CA GLU A 280 -3.58 11.36 -2.75
C GLU A 280 -2.18 10.74 -2.62
N GLN A 281 -1.29 11.39 -1.87
CA GLN A 281 0.11 11.00 -1.70
C GLN A 281 0.42 10.41 -0.32
N THR A 282 -0.58 10.40 0.57
CA THR A 282 -0.45 9.86 1.92
C THR A 282 -0.35 8.34 1.85
N ARG A 283 0.76 7.81 2.35
CA ARG A 283 1.01 6.38 2.41
C ARG A 283 0.55 5.83 3.75
N PHE A 284 -0.16 4.71 3.71
CA PHE A 284 -0.61 4.03 4.91
C PHE A 284 -0.59 2.51 4.75
N MET A 285 -0.55 1.84 5.88
CA MET A 285 -0.73 0.41 5.98
C MET A 285 -1.95 0.12 6.84
N VAL A 286 -2.83 -0.75 6.38
CA VAL A 286 -3.95 -1.25 7.19
C VAL A 286 -3.78 -2.73 7.43
N GLY A 287 -4.10 -3.19 8.64
CA GLY A 287 -3.85 -4.57 9.00
C GLY A 287 -4.49 -4.99 10.30
N ILE A 288 -4.15 -6.21 10.70
CA ILE A 288 -4.60 -6.84 11.93
C ILE A 288 -3.42 -7.46 12.66
N THR A 289 -3.42 -7.39 13.99
CA THR A 289 -2.40 -8.07 14.79
C THR A 289 -2.53 -9.58 14.68
N VAL A 290 -1.39 -10.25 14.56
CA VAL A 290 -1.33 -11.69 14.39
C VAL A 290 -0.29 -12.31 15.32
N PRO A 291 -0.51 -13.55 15.80
CA PRO A 291 0.50 -14.28 16.55
C PRO A 291 1.81 -14.47 15.77
N LYS A 292 2.93 -14.67 16.48
CA LYS A 292 4.23 -14.98 15.85
C LYS A 292 4.20 -16.28 15.04
N SER A 293 3.38 -17.24 15.43
CA SER A 293 3.19 -18.51 14.72
C SER A 293 2.23 -18.46 13.53
N PHE A 294 1.62 -17.30 13.25
CA PHE A 294 0.64 -17.17 12.18
C PHE A 294 1.31 -17.12 10.80
N ASP A 295 0.85 -17.98 9.89
CA ASP A 295 1.28 -17.97 8.50
C ASP A 295 0.51 -16.91 7.71
N ILE A 296 1.24 -16.04 7.04
CA ILE A 296 0.67 -14.85 6.40
C ILE A 296 0.22 -15.23 4.99
N PRO A 297 -1.06 -15.03 4.65
CA PRO A 297 -1.53 -15.38 3.31
C PRO A 297 -0.89 -14.52 2.23
N ASN A 298 -0.74 -15.10 1.04
CA ASN A 298 -0.22 -14.40 -0.13
C ASN A 298 -0.98 -13.10 -0.38
N GLY A 299 -0.24 -12.03 -0.68
CA GLY A 299 -0.79 -10.68 -0.88
C GLY A 299 -0.78 -9.80 0.37
N PHE A 300 -0.61 -10.36 1.56
CA PHE A 300 -0.35 -9.59 2.79
C PHE A 300 1.14 -9.54 3.08
N SER A 301 1.59 -8.39 3.54
CA SER A 301 2.95 -8.19 4.07
C SER A 301 2.95 -8.34 5.59
N VAL A 302 4.14 -8.57 6.15
CA VAL A 302 4.36 -8.53 7.59
C VAL A 302 5.01 -7.21 7.96
N TYR A 303 4.46 -6.55 8.97
CA TYR A 303 5.10 -5.42 9.61
C TYR A 303 5.20 -5.67 11.12
N GLU A 304 6.31 -5.25 11.73
CA GLU A 304 6.56 -5.37 13.15
C GLU A 304 6.61 -3.97 13.77
N ILE A 305 5.66 -3.66 14.65
CA ILE A 305 5.72 -2.46 15.48
C ILE A 305 6.79 -2.70 16.55
N GLU A 306 7.72 -1.76 16.66
CA GLU A 306 8.81 -1.82 17.62
C GLU A 306 8.30 -1.67 19.06
N ALA A 307 8.91 -2.41 19.98
CA ALA A 307 8.61 -2.25 21.39
C ALA A 307 9.14 -0.90 21.91
N GLY A 308 8.43 -0.29 22.85
CA GLY A 308 8.93 0.87 23.59
C GLY A 308 7.83 1.75 24.15
N GLU A 309 8.16 3.00 24.45
CA GLU A 309 7.22 3.96 25.04
C GLU A 309 6.43 4.73 23.98
N TYR A 310 5.12 4.82 24.21
CA TYR A 310 4.17 5.52 23.37
C TYR A 310 3.30 6.45 24.21
N ALA A 311 3.03 7.65 23.68
CA ALA A 311 1.91 8.46 24.14
C ALA A 311 0.65 8.02 23.40
N VAL A 312 -0.35 7.56 24.15
CA VAL A 312 -1.62 7.04 23.64
C VAL A 312 -2.71 8.08 23.85
N PHE A 313 -3.24 8.61 22.75
CA PHE A 313 -4.36 9.56 22.75
C PHE A 313 -5.64 8.82 22.42
N GLN A 314 -6.58 8.79 23.36
CA GLN A 314 -7.89 8.18 23.14
C GLN A 314 -8.83 9.21 22.54
N PHE A 315 -9.28 8.93 21.32
CA PHE A 315 -10.20 9.79 20.60
C PHE A 315 -11.57 9.13 20.44
N LYS A 316 -12.63 9.87 20.74
CA LYS A 316 -14.01 9.49 20.45
C LYS A 316 -14.61 10.52 19.50
N GLY A 317 -15.02 10.10 18.30
CA GLY A 317 -15.62 10.99 17.32
C GLY A 317 -15.44 10.52 15.87
N LEU A 318 -15.69 11.42 14.94
CA LEU A 318 -15.68 11.12 13.51
C LEU A 318 -14.25 11.06 12.98
N TYR A 319 -13.94 10.16 12.04
CA TYR A 319 -12.57 10.01 11.52
C TYR A 319 -12.03 11.27 10.84
N HIS A 320 -12.87 12.09 10.19
CA HIS A 320 -12.42 13.36 9.61
C HIS A 320 -11.96 14.38 10.68
N GLU A 321 -12.32 14.18 11.94
CA GLU A 321 -11.85 14.99 13.06
C GLU A 321 -10.45 14.57 13.54
N LEU A 322 -9.92 13.40 13.13
CA LEU A 322 -8.58 12.94 13.53
C LEU A 322 -7.49 13.95 13.14
N ASN A 323 -7.64 14.64 12.02
CA ASN A 323 -6.72 15.71 11.60
C ASN A 323 -6.57 16.81 12.65
N ARG A 324 -7.65 17.16 13.36
CA ARG A 324 -7.61 18.15 14.45
C ARG A 324 -6.82 17.62 15.66
N VAL A 325 -6.90 16.31 15.90
CA VAL A 325 -6.19 15.64 17.00
C VAL A 325 -4.71 15.57 16.68
N TYR A 326 -4.32 15.17 15.46
CA TYR A 326 -2.92 15.21 15.03
C TYR A 326 -2.33 16.62 15.05
N ARG A 327 -3.11 17.64 14.68
CA ARG A 327 -2.69 19.04 14.80
C ARG A 327 -2.36 19.39 16.26
N TYR A 328 -3.25 19.07 17.19
CA TYR A 328 -3.00 19.27 18.62
C TYR A 328 -1.76 18.50 19.10
N ILE A 329 -1.64 17.22 18.74
CA ILE A 329 -0.51 16.37 19.15
C ILE A 329 0.81 16.99 18.71
N TYR A 330 0.94 17.36 17.42
CA TYR A 330 2.22 17.78 16.86
C TYR A 330 2.56 19.26 17.07
N LEU A 331 1.57 20.15 17.14
CA LEU A 331 1.79 21.59 17.22
C LEU A 331 1.64 22.16 18.64
N ASP A 332 0.83 21.52 19.49
CA ASP A 332 0.55 22.02 20.85
C ASP A 332 1.21 21.13 21.91
N TRP A 333 0.86 19.84 21.94
CA TRP A 333 1.31 18.92 22.98
C TRP A 333 2.79 18.56 22.86
N LEU A 334 3.24 18.01 21.72
CA LEU A 334 4.59 17.49 21.57
C LEU A 334 5.69 18.56 21.81
N PRO A 335 5.57 19.80 21.29
CA PRO A 335 6.58 20.84 21.53
C PRO A 335 6.71 21.23 23.00
N THR A 336 5.58 21.30 23.72
CA THR A 336 5.52 21.69 25.14
C THR A 336 5.68 20.52 26.11
N SER A 337 5.58 19.28 25.63
CA SER A 337 5.80 18.07 26.41
C SER A 337 7.27 17.88 26.80
N GLY A 338 7.53 17.03 27.80
CA GLY A 338 8.88 16.53 28.12
C GLY A 338 9.41 15.48 27.14
N TYR A 339 8.76 15.29 25.99
CA TYR A 339 9.05 14.20 25.05
C TYR A 339 9.36 14.69 23.64
N THR A 340 10.14 13.90 22.91
CA THR A 340 10.36 14.02 21.46
C THR A 340 9.94 12.73 20.77
N LEU A 341 9.69 12.80 19.47
CA LEU A 341 9.42 11.60 18.67
C LEU A 341 10.66 10.73 18.57
N ARG A 342 10.50 9.44 18.87
CA ARG A 342 11.53 8.42 18.64
C ARG A 342 11.69 8.14 17.14
N GLU A 343 10.57 8.02 16.44
CA GLU A 343 10.49 7.68 15.02
C GLU A 343 9.29 8.41 14.38
N PRO A 344 9.26 8.57 13.05
CA PRO A 344 8.21 9.34 12.39
C PRO A 344 6.87 8.59 12.23
N TYR A 345 6.86 7.26 12.40
CA TYR A 345 5.67 6.45 12.13
C TYR A 345 4.75 6.36 13.33
N THR A 346 3.47 6.66 13.09
CA THR A 346 2.42 6.58 14.10
C THR A 346 1.39 5.58 13.65
N PHE A 347 0.66 5.03 14.61
CA PHE A 347 -0.39 4.07 14.31
C PHE A 347 -1.62 4.29 15.16
N GLU A 348 -2.73 3.84 14.62
CA GLU A 348 -4.06 3.90 15.20
C GLU A 348 -4.55 2.48 15.44
N THR A 349 -5.21 2.25 16.58
CA THR A 349 -6.01 1.03 16.77
C THR A 349 -7.48 1.38 16.86
N TYR A 350 -8.31 0.67 16.09
CA TYR A 350 -9.76 0.87 16.09
C TYR A 350 -10.42 -0.11 17.06
N LEU A 351 -11.07 0.43 18.08
CA LEU A 351 -11.74 -0.37 19.14
C LEU A 351 -13.13 -0.85 18.71
N ASN A 352 -13.71 -0.23 17.69
CA ASN A 352 -15.02 -0.55 17.14
C ASN A 352 -15.07 -0.23 15.63
N THR A 353 -16.16 -0.61 14.96
CA THR A 353 -16.30 -0.45 13.50
C THR A 353 -17.48 0.45 13.14
N PRO A 354 -17.37 1.25 12.05
CA PRO A 354 -18.44 2.12 11.57
C PRO A 354 -19.67 1.35 11.05
N GLU A 355 -19.53 0.06 10.75
CA GLU A 355 -20.66 -0.80 10.37
C GLU A 355 -21.56 -1.15 11.56
N LYS A 356 -21.00 -1.20 12.77
CA LYS A 356 -21.68 -1.67 13.98
C LYS A 356 -21.89 -0.59 15.04
N THR A 357 -21.28 0.57 14.85
CA THR A 357 -21.23 1.64 15.86
C THR A 357 -21.59 2.98 15.21
N PRO A 358 -22.43 3.82 15.84
CA PRO A 358 -22.67 5.17 15.38
C PRO A 358 -21.35 5.92 15.21
N LEU A 359 -21.23 6.73 14.14
CA LEU A 359 -19.96 7.39 13.81
C LEU A 359 -19.43 8.29 14.95
N SER A 360 -20.33 8.91 15.73
CA SER A 360 -19.98 9.73 16.90
C SER A 360 -19.46 8.94 18.11
N GLU A 361 -19.62 7.61 18.08
CA GLU A 361 -19.16 6.70 19.12
C GLU A 361 -17.95 5.87 18.72
N LEU A 362 -17.41 6.11 17.52
CA LEU A 362 -16.17 5.50 17.10
C LEU A 362 -15.04 5.87 18.05
N ARG A 363 -14.26 4.86 18.42
CA ARG A 363 -13.14 4.98 19.35
C ARG A 363 -11.85 4.56 18.67
N THR A 364 -10.90 5.49 18.65
CA THR A 364 -9.58 5.31 18.07
C THR A 364 -8.52 5.67 19.10
N ASP A 365 -7.60 4.75 19.34
CA ASP A 365 -6.39 5.05 20.11
C ASP A 365 -5.27 5.40 19.13
N ILE A 366 -4.66 6.58 19.30
CA ILE A 366 -3.54 7.06 18.49
C ILE A 366 -2.26 6.89 19.28
N TYR A 367 -1.31 6.14 18.73
CA TYR A 367 -0.03 5.80 19.36
C TYR A 367 1.09 6.63 18.73
N ILE A 368 1.68 7.51 19.55
CA ILE A 368 2.79 8.38 19.17
C ILE A 368 4.06 7.84 19.82
N PRO A 369 5.07 7.39 19.05
CA PRO A 369 6.30 6.82 19.62
C PRO A 369 7.17 7.94 20.20
N ILE A 370 7.48 7.84 21.48
CA ILE A 370 8.15 8.92 22.22
C ILE A 370 9.43 8.46 22.90
N MET A 371 10.28 9.43 23.19
CA MET A 371 11.42 9.32 24.09
C MET A 371 11.55 10.63 24.88
N GLN A 372 12.13 10.59 26.08
CA GLN A 372 12.32 11.78 26.89
C GLN A 372 13.25 12.79 26.20
N LYS A 373 12.93 14.08 26.31
CA LYS A 373 13.85 15.16 25.94
C LYS A 373 15.00 15.16 26.95
N ASN A 374 16.23 15.07 26.45
CA ASN A 374 17.44 15.21 27.26
C ASN A 374 17.66 16.66 27.69
#